data_AF-A0A935WME8-F1
#
_entry.id   AF-A0A935WME8-F1
#
_cell.length_a   1.000
_cell.length_b   1.000
_cell.length_c   1.000
_cell.angle_alpha   90.00
_cell.angle_beta   90.00
_cell.angle_gamma   90.00
#
_symmetry.space_group_name_H-M   'P 1'
#
loop_
_entity.id
_entity.type
_entity.pdbx_description
1 polymer ?
#
loop_
_entity_poly.entity_id
_entity_poly.type
_entity_poly.pdbx_seq_one_letter_code
_entity_poly.pdbx_strand_id
1 'polypeptide(L)' 'MTEKGAGSGQSKPEEVAAYIAVLTAEMVRLARWHNLAALSYLLDLARMEAVERSEGD' A
#
# COMPACT_ATOMS: atom_id res chain seq x y z
N MET A 1 30.10 3.87 28.01
CA MET A 1 29.90 2.94 26.88
C MET A 1 28.41 2.91 26.62
N THR A 2 27.92 3.75 25.71
CA THR A 2 26.49 3.95 25.42
C THR A 2 26.19 3.40 24.05
N GLU A 3 25.85 2.11 23.98
CA GLU A 3 25.22 1.55 22.79
C GLU A 3 23.71 1.53 23.03
N LYS A 4 23.09 2.58 22.50
CA LYS A 4 21.65 2.79 22.39
C LYS A 4 21.10 1.60 21.60
N GLY A 5 20.23 0.80 22.20
CA GLY A 5 19.43 -0.19 21.47
C GLY A 5 18.61 0.53 20.40
N ALA A 6 19.01 0.41 19.14
CA ALA A 6 18.29 0.96 18.01
C ALA A 6 17.20 -0.05 17.59
N GLY A 7 15.99 0.24 18.08
CA GLY A 7 14.66 -0.21 17.66
C GLY A 7 14.51 -1.37 16.67
N SER A 8 13.74 -2.37 17.09
CA SER A 8 13.05 -3.33 16.24
C SER A 8 12.42 -2.64 15.00
N GLY A 9 12.84 -3.05 13.80
CA GLY A 9 12.40 -2.50 12.52
C GLY A 9 10.93 -2.79 12.19
N GLN A 10 10.00 -2.14 12.87
CA GLN A 10 8.61 -2.07 12.47
C GLN A 10 8.42 -0.86 11.55
N SER A 11 8.12 -1.12 10.27
CA SER A 11 7.68 -0.08 9.34
C SER A 11 6.45 0.63 9.91
N LYS A 12 6.39 1.94 9.73
CA LYS A 12 5.24 2.70 10.22
C LYS A 12 3.98 2.31 9.43
N PRO A 13 2.78 2.31 10.04
CA PRO A 13 1.54 1.97 9.33
C PRO A 13 1.34 2.76 8.03
N GLU A 14 1.77 4.03 8.00
CA GLU A 14 1.68 4.92 6.84
C GLU A 14 2.60 4.46 5.71
N GLU A 15 3.80 3.96 6.04
CA GLU A 15 4.75 3.39 5.06
C GLU A 15 4.20 2.11 4.42
N VAL A 16 3.54 1.27 5.23
CA VAL A 16 2.86 0.06 4.74
C VAL A 16 1.68 0.43 3.84
N ALA A 17 0.89 1.44 4.22
CA ALA A 17 -0.21 1.94 3.42
C ALA A 17 0.28 2.50 2.06
N ALA A 18 1.36 3.30 2.07
CA ALA A 18 1.99 3.81 0.85
C ALA A 18 2.45 2.67 -0.08
N TYR A 19 3.06 1.63 0.49
CA TYR A 19 3.45 0.44 -0.27
C TYR A 19 2.25 -0.27 -0.90
N ILE A 20 1.17 -0.46 -0.15
CA ILE A 20 -0.07 -1.08 -0.66
C ILE A 20 -0.67 -0.23 -1.78
N ALA A 21 -0.66 1.09 -1.68
CA ALA A 21 -1.16 1.99 -2.71
C ALA A 21 -0.39 1.82 -4.04
N VAL A 22 0.94 1.70 -3.99
CA VAL A 22 1.77 1.46 -5.19
C VAL A 22 1.49 0.06 -5.77
N LEU A 23 1.52 -0.96 -4.92
CA LEU A 23 1.31 -2.35 -5.36
C LEU A 23 -0.06 -2.54 -6.03
N THR A 24 -1.12 -2.01 -5.43
CA THR A 24 -2.47 -2.11 -5.98
C THR A 24 -2.61 -1.37 -7.30
N ALA A 25 -1.92 -0.25 -7.51
CA ALA A 25 -1.91 0.44 -8.81
C ALA A 25 -1.34 -0.43 -9.94
N GLU A 26 -0.26 -1.17 -9.68
CA GLU A 26 0.32 -2.10 -10.65
C GLU A 26 -0.64 -3.27 -10.93
N MET A 27 -1.29 -3.80 -9.90
CA MET A 27 -2.25 -4.89 -10.05
C MET A 27 -3.51 -4.46 -10.82
N VAL A 28 -4.01 -3.23 -10.63
CA VAL A 28 -5.12 -2.67 -11.43
C VAL A 28 -4.76 -2.71 -12.92
N ARG A 29 -3.53 -2.29 -13.27
CA ARG A 29 -3.06 -2.30 -14.66
C ARG A 29 -3.07 -3.72 -15.25
N LEU A 30 -2.58 -4.71 -14.49
CA LEU A 30 -2.62 -6.11 -14.90
C LEU A 30 -4.06 -6.64 -15.04
N ALA A 31 -4.92 -6.35 -14.06
CA ALA A 31 -6.32 -6.79 -14.08
C ALA A 31 -7.07 -6.23 -15.30
N ARG A 32 -6.84 -4.96 -15.65
CA ARG A 32 -7.41 -4.32 -16.85
C ARG A 32 -6.89 -4.96 -18.14
N TRP A 33 -5.59 -5.26 -18.24
CA TRP A 33 -5.02 -5.96 -19.39
C TRP A 33 -5.61 -7.36 -19.61
N HIS A 34 -5.99 -8.05 -18.53
CA HIS A 34 -6.62 -9.37 -18.59
C HIS A 34 -8.16 -9.34 -18.58
N ASN A 35 -8.79 -8.16 -18.75
CA ASN A 35 -10.26 -7.99 -18.72
C ASN A 35 -10.94 -8.49 -17.44
N LEU A 36 -10.25 -8.42 -16.29
CA LEU A 36 -10.78 -8.81 -14.98
C LEU A 36 -11.45 -7.62 -14.31
N ALA A 37 -12.61 -7.19 -14.83
CA ALA A 37 -13.27 -5.95 -14.45
C ALA A 37 -13.57 -5.83 -12.94
N ALA A 38 -14.16 -6.87 -12.34
CA ALA A 38 -14.48 -6.89 -10.92
C ALA A 38 -13.21 -6.79 -10.03
N LEU A 39 -12.13 -7.46 -10.44
CA LEU A 39 -10.85 -7.41 -9.72
C LEU A 39 -10.21 -6.02 -9.84
N SER A 40 -10.22 -5.41 -11.03
CA SER A 40 -9.75 -4.03 -11.23
C SER A 40 -10.49 -3.07 -10.29
N TYR A 41 -11.80 -3.21 -10.17
CA TYR A 41 -12.60 -2.35 -9.29
C TYR A 41 -12.23 -2.51 -7.82
N LEU A 42 -12.10 -3.75 -7.34
CA LEU A 42 -11.72 -4.02 -5.94
C LEU A 42 -10.31 -3.52 -5.61
N LEU A 43 -9.37 -3.66 -6.55
CA LEU A 43 -8.01 -3.16 -6.39
C LEU A 43 -7.95 -1.63 -6.42
N ASP A 44 -8.77 -0.97 -7.24
CA ASP A 44 -8.90 0.48 -7.24
C ASP A 44 -9.45 1.00 -5.90
N LEU A 45 -10.45 0.33 -5.33
CA LEU A 45 -10.96 0.65 -3.99
C LEU A 45 -9.87 0.46 -2.92
N ALA A 46 -9.21 -0.71 -2.88
CA ALA A 46 -8.12 -0.95 -1.94
C ALA A 46 -6.99 0.09 -2.04
N ARG A 47 -6.71 0.57 -3.26
CA ARG A 47 -5.74 1.63 -3.49
C ARG A 47 -6.18 2.96 -2.88
N MET A 48 -7.43 3.37 -3.06
CA MET A 48 -7.95 4.64 -2.54
C MET A 48 -7.81 4.70 -1.01
N GLU A 49 -8.22 3.64 -0.32
CA GLU A 49 -8.13 3.52 1.13
C GLU A 49 -6.67 3.47 1.62
N ALA A 50 -5.77 2.87 0.84
CA ALA A 50 -4.35 2.86 1.15
C ALA A 50 -3.70 4.24 0.98
N VAL A 51 -4.10 5.02 -0.04
CA VAL A 51 -3.66 6.41 -0.21
C VAL A 51 -4.10 7.25 0.97
N GLU A 52 -5.40 7.21 1.33
CA GLU A 52 -5.95 7.95 2.46
C GLU A 52 -5.18 7.66 3.77
N ARG A 53 -4.90 6.38 4.05
CA ARG A 53 -4.15 5.97 5.25
C ARG A 53 -2.65 6.31 5.20
N SER A 54 -2.10 6.49 4.01
CA SER A 54 -0.68 6.85 3.85
C SER A 54 -0.42 8.34 4.02
N GLU A 55 -1.43 9.17 3.77
CA GLU A 55 -1.32 10.63 3.87
C GLU A 55 -1.31 11.09 5.34
N GLY A 56 -1.85 10.28 6.26
CA GLY A 56 -1.87 10.54 7.70
C GLY A 56 -2.80 11.70 8.05
N ASP A 57 -3.72 11.48 8.99
CA ASP A 57 -4.56 12.55 9.56
C ASP A 57 -3.74 13.44 10.53
#